data_AF-A0A4P9WT04-F1
#
_entry.id   AF-A0A4P9WT04-F1
#
_cell.length_a   1.000
_cell.length_b   1.000
_cell.length_c   1.000
_cell.angle_alpha   90.00
_cell.angle_beta   90.00
_cell.angle_gamma   90.00
#
_symmetry.space_group_name_H-M   'P 1'
#
loop_
_entity.id
_entity.type
_entity.pdbx_description
1 polymer ?
#
loop_
_entity_poly.entity_id
_entity_poly.type
_entity_poly.pdbx_seq_one_letter_code
_entity_poly.pdbx_strand_id
1 'polypeptide(L)'
;MNSGRPNNLGTFGTHVFTDDEAHLMSAKLKQRLGPEFISERSGPGGAKISYLEIGKALDLANEIFGYNGWSSSVGETVIDYVDPDHGKISLGISCIVRVTLKDGTFHEDIGYGSIENARSKGMAFEKAKKEAVSDGIKRALRLFGNSVGNCLYDKGFIAKIKKMPNPQVRITLNGPFTLKKLSRALELTKTST
;
A
#
# COMPACT_ATOMS: atom_id res chain seq x y z
N MET A 1 -39.67 23.53 7.06
CA MET A 1 -39.33 22.95 5.74
C MET A 1 -38.31 21.84 5.97
N ASN A 2 -38.76 20.60 5.88
CA ASN A 2 -37.99 19.41 6.18
C ASN A 2 -37.08 19.09 4.98
N SER A 3 -35.81 19.51 5.02
CA SER A 3 -34.83 19.13 4.00
C SER A 3 -34.46 17.67 4.20
N GLY A 4 -35.11 16.80 3.43
CA GLY A 4 -34.86 15.37 3.42
C GLY A 4 -33.36 15.09 3.30
N ARG A 5 -32.81 14.36 4.28
CA ARG A 5 -31.52 13.69 4.08
C ARG A 5 -31.69 12.80 2.85
N PRO A 6 -30.74 12.79 1.89
CA PRO A 6 -30.78 11.80 0.83
C PRO A 6 -30.71 10.42 1.47
N ASN A 7 -31.83 9.71 1.43
CA ASN A 7 -31.95 8.33 1.86
C ASN A 7 -31.13 7.49 0.88
N ASN A 8 -30.19 6.72 1.42
CA ASN A 8 -29.31 5.77 0.71
C ASN A 8 -27.97 6.33 0.19
N LEU A 9 -27.18 6.91 1.09
CA LEU A 9 -25.73 6.66 1.03
C LEU A 9 -25.59 5.18 1.41
N GLY A 10 -25.34 4.30 0.43
CA GLY A 10 -25.06 2.88 0.69
C GLY A 10 -23.99 2.68 1.77
N THR A 11 -23.78 1.43 2.17
CA THR A 11 -22.62 1.08 3.01
C THR A 11 -21.44 0.73 2.12
N PHE A 12 -20.21 0.88 2.62
CA PHE A 12 -19.02 0.38 1.94
C PHE A 12 -19.24 -1.07 1.45
N GLY A 13 -18.88 -1.36 0.21
CA GLY A 13 -19.10 -2.65 -0.45
C GLY A 13 -20.39 -2.75 -1.26
N THR A 14 -21.20 -1.68 -1.31
CA THR A 14 -22.45 -1.63 -2.12
C THR A 14 -22.52 -0.41 -3.04
N HIS A 15 -21.51 0.47 -3.01
CA HIS A 15 -21.49 1.70 -3.79
C HIS A 15 -20.86 1.48 -5.16
N VAL A 16 -21.70 1.22 -6.15
CA VAL A 16 -21.27 1.12 -7.55
C VAL A 16 -20.63 2.42 -8.01
N PHE A 17 -19.49 2.33 -8.70
CA PHE A 17 -18.86 3.48 -9.35
C PHE A 17 -19.75 4.00 -10.47
N THR A 18 -19.83 5.33 -10.63
CA THR A 18 -20.45 5.89 -11.84
C THR A 18 -19.56 5.62 -13.06
N ASP A 19 -20.12 5.70 -14.26
CA ASP A 19 -19.34 5.50 -15.51
C ASP A 19 -18.13 6.45 -15.59
N ASP A 20 -18.31 7.71 -15.17
CA ASP A 20 -17.24 8.70 -15.12
C ASP A 20 -16.14 8.34 -14.11
N GLU A 21 -16.52 7.89 -12.91
CA GLU A 21 -15.57 7.43 -11.90
C GLU A 21 -14.80 6.20 -12.39
N ALA A 22 -15.51 5.24 -12.99
CA ALA A 22 -14.91 4.02 -13.52
C ALA A 22 -13.94 4.31 -14.67
N HIS A 23 -14.29 5.21 -15.59
CA HIS A 23 -13.40 5.67 -16.66
C HIS A 23 -12.16 6.37 -16.12
N LEU A 24 -12.31 7.30 -15.17
CA LEU A 24 -11.18 7.99 -14.55
C LEU A 24 -10.25 7.02 -13.80
N MET A 25 -10.83 6.11 -13.02
CA MET A 25 -10.08 5.09 -12.29
C MET A 25 -9.33 4.16 -13.24
N SER A 26 -9.99 3.69 -14.31
CA SER A 26 -9.36 2.87 -15.36
C SER A 26 -8.19 3.59 -16.02
N ALA A 27 -8.34 4.89 -16.31
CA ALA A 27 -7.26 5.69 -16.87
C ALA A 27 -6.07 5.83 -15.90
N LYS A 28 -6.33 6.10 -14.62
CA LYS A 28 -5.29 6.18 -13.58
C LYS A 28 -4.58 4.83 -13.37
N LEU A 29 -5.31 3.72 -13.33
CA LEU A 29 -4.77 2.36 -13.11
C LEU A 29 -3.88 1.88 -14.26
N LYS A 30 -4.09 2.37 -15.48
CA LYS A 30 -3.26 2.03 -16.65
C LYS A 30 -1.89 2.70 -16.63
N GLN A 31 -1.74 3.83 -15.94
CA GLN A 31 -0.47 4.58 -15.86
C GLN A 31 0.61 3.74 -15.18
N ARG A 32 1.86 3.89 -15.62
CA ARG A 32 3.02 3.21 -15.00
C ARG A 32 3.70 4.16 -14.01
N LEU A 33 4.28 3.60 -12.96
CA LEU A 33 4.97 4.35 -11.91
C LEU A 33 6.16 5.15 -12.47
N GLY A 34 6.37 6.37 -11.97
CA GLY A 34 7.62 7.11 -12.20
C GLY A 34 8.79 6.56 -11.36
N PRO A 35 10.06 6.90 -11.70
CA PRO A 35 11.23 6.45 -10.94
C PRO A 35 11.19 6.87 -9.45
N GLU A 36 10.51 7.96 -9.11
CA GLU A 36 10.34 8.46 -7.74
C GLU A 36 9.55 7.49 -6.83
N PHE A 37 8.75 6.59 -7.40
CA PHE A 37 7.98 5.61 -6.65
C PHE A 37 8.72 4.29 -6.44
N ILE A 38 9.83 4.07 -7.14
CA ILE A 38 10.51 2.77 -7.21
C ILE A 38 11.74 2.78 -6.31
N SER A 39 11.72 1.92 -5.29
CA SER A 39 12.87 1.66 -4.42
C SER A 39 13.59 0.38 -4.87
N GLU A 40 14.88 0.25 -4.54
CA GLU A 40 15.68 -0.95 -4.82
C GLU A 40 16.19 -1.57 -3.52
N ARG A 41 16.21 -2.91 -3.46
CA ARG A 41 16.90 -3.67 -2.42
C ARG A 41 17.85 -4.69 -3.03
N SER A 42 18.86 -5.09 -2.27
CA SER A 42 19.69 -6.25 -2.60
C SER A 42 18.87 -7.53 -2.47
N GLY A 43 18.93 -8.38 -3.49
CA GLY A 43 18.35 -9.71 -3.53
C GLY A 43 19.43 -10.79 -3.60
N PRO A 44 19.01 -12.06 -3.73
CA PRO A 44 19.93 -13.20 -3.84
C PRO A 44 20.92 -13.01 -5.00
N GLY A 45 22.17 -13.43 -4.80
CA GLY A 45 23.23 -13.32 -5.81
C GLY A 45 23.63 -11.88 -6.17
N GLY A 46 23.31 -10.90 -5.33
CA GLY A 46 23.63 -9.48 -5.58
C GLY A 46 22.69 -8.79 -6.57
N ALA A 47 21.62 -9.46 -7.00
CA ALA A 47 20.63 -8.88 -7.90
C ALA A 47 19.91 -7.71 -7.22
N LYS A 48 19.64 -6.62 -7.94
CA LYS A 48 18.82 -5.51 -7.43
C LYS A 48 17.35 -5.75 -7.72
N ILE A 49 16.54 -5.87 -6.67
CA ILE A 49 15.09 -6.07 -6.76
C ILE A 49 14.40 -4.72 -6.58
N SER A 50 13.67 -4.30 -7.62
CA SER A 50 12.82 -3.10 -7.56
C SER A 50 11.51 -3.40 -6.84
N TYR A 51 11.05 -2.50 -5.97
CA TYR A 51 9.81 -2.65 -5.22
C TYR A 51 9.15 -1.30 -4.95
N LEU A 52 7.83 -1.33 -4.74
CA LEU A 52 7.05 -0.20 -4.26
C LEU A 52 7.01 -0.25 -2.72
N GLU A 53 7.37 0.85 -2.06
CA GLU A 53 7.23 0.98 -0.61
C GLU A 53 5.76 1.03 -0.20
N ILE A 54 5.43 0.43 0.95
CA ILE A 54 4.05 0.34 1.42
C ILE A 54 3.41 1.74 1.57
N GLY A 55 4.11 2.72 2.13
CA GLY A 55 3.57 4.09 2.29
C GLY A 55 3.13 4.70 0.96
N LYS A 56 3.96 4.56 -0.08
CA LYS A 56 3.65 5.03 -1.44
C LYS A 56 2.46 4.27 -2.04
N ALA A 57 2.37 2.96 -1.82
CA ALA A 57 1.22 2.16 -2.28
C ALA A 57 -0.09 2.61 -1.61
N LEU A 58 -0.07 2.94 -0.32
CA LEU A 58 -1.23 3.45 0.41
C LEU A 58 -1.65 4.84 -0.09
N ASP A 59 -0.69 5.73 -0.33
CA ASP A 59 -0.96 7.07 -0.88
C ASP A 59 -1.58 6.98 -2.28
N LEU A 60 -1.02 6.12 -3.15
CA LEU A 60 -1.57 5.86 -4.48
C LEU A 60 -2.99 5.29 -4.42
N ALA A 61 -3.26 4.35 -3.52
CA ALA A 61 -4.60 3.81 -3.32
C ALA A 61 -5.59 4.91 -2.88
N ASN A 62 -5.18 5.77 -1.95
CA ASN A 62 -5.99 6.91 -1.50
C ASN A 62 -6.23 7.94 -2.61
N GLU A 63 -5.27 8.15 -3.52
CA GLU A 63 -5.41 9.08 -4.65
C GLU A 63 -6.29 8.52 -5.78
N ILE A 64 -6.23 7.21 -6.02
CA ILE A 64 -6.95 6.55 -7.10
C ILE A 64 -8.38 6.24 -6.68
N PHE A 65 -8.56 5.59 -5.53
CA PHE A 65 -9.85 5.12 -5.05
C PHE A 65 -10.55 6.13 -4.13
N GLY A 66 -9.81 7.04 -3.50
CA GLY A 66 -10.31 7.90 -2.43
C GLY A 66 -10.16 7.21 -1.06
N TYR A 67 -9.99 8.00 0.02
CA TYR A 67 -9.75 7.48 1.38
C TYR A 67 -10.85 6.54 1.90
N ASN A 68 -12.08 6.67 1.40
CA ASN A 68 -13.23 5.82 1.72
C ASN A 68 -13.63 4.89 0.57
N GLY A 69 -12.86 4.89 -0.52
CA GLY A 69 -13.14 4.11 -1.73
C GLY A 69 -12.52 2.73 -1.74
N TRP A 70 -11.65 2.43 -0.77
CA TRP A 70 -11.01 1.13 -0.61
C TRP A 70 -10.83 0.80 0.88
N SER A 71 -10.66 -0.48 1.17
CA SER A 71 -10.27 -0.98 2.48
C SER A 71 -9.37 -2.20 2.33
N SER A 72 -8.67 -2.57 3.40
CA SER A 72 -7.95 -3.83 3.47
C SER A 72 -8.33 -4.60 4.73
N SER A 73 -8.32 -5.93 4.65
CA SER A 73 -8.54 -6.82 5.78
C SER A 73 -7.49 -7.91 5.81
N VAL A 74 -7.03 -8.23 7.02
CA VAL A 74 -6.14 -9.34 7.31
C VAL A 74 -6.98 -10.59 7.50
N GLY A 75 -6.76 -11.59 6.64
CA GLY A 75 -7.38 -12.90 6.73
C GLY A 75 -6.53 -13.86 7.58
N GLU A 76 -6.47 -15.12 7.15
CA GLU A 76 -5.68 -16.15 7.81
C GLU A 76 -4.19 -15.76 7.88
N THR A 77 -3.60 -15.95 9.05
CA THR A 77 -2.16 -15.78 9.29
C THR A 77 -1.59 -17.10 9.77
N VAL A 78 -0.63 -17.65 9.03
CA VAL A 78 -0.01 -18.95 9.29
C VAL A 78 1.44 -18.73 9.68
N ILE A 79 1.87 -19.39 10.75
CA ILE A 79 3.29 -19.47 11.11
C ILE A 79 3.86 -20.68 10.39
N ASP A 80 4.59 -20.45 9.30
CA ASP A 80 5.05 -21.53 8.43
C ASP A 80 6.19 -22.33 9.04
N TYR A 81 7.08 -21.65 9.78
CA TYR A 81 8.12 -22.28 10.58
C TYR A 81 8.59 -21.38 11.72
N VAL A 82 9.14 -22.00 12.77
CA VAL A 82 9.84 -21.33 13.87
C VAL A 82 11.03 -22.20 14.27
N ASP A 83 12.23 -21.70 13.99
CA ASP A 83 13.48 -22.41 14.23
C ASP A 83 14.29 -21.67 15.30
N PRO A 84 14.26 -22.16 16.56
CA PRO A 84 15.15 -21.67 17.60
C PRO A 84 16.55 -22.28 17.46
N ASP A 85 17.59 -21.45 17.45
CA ASP A 85 18.99 -21.86 17.39
C ASP A 85 19.85 -21.04 18.37
N HIS A 86 20.44 -21.69 19.38
CA HIS A 86 21.34 -21.06 20.37
C HIS A 86 20.90 -19.67 20.90
N GLY A 87 19.61 -19.51 21.24
CA GLY A 87 19.05 -18.25 21.74
C GLY A 87 18.71 -17.21 20.65
N LYS A 88 18.88 -17.58 19.39
CA LYS A 88 18.36 -16.88 18.20
C LYS A 88 17.10 -17.57 17.70
N ILE A 89 16.24 -16.81 17.04
CA ILE A 89 15.01 -17.33 16.44
C ILE A 89 14.95 -16.89 14.98
N SER A 90 14.74 -17.85 14.10
CA SER A 90 14.37 -17.63 12.70
C SER A 90 12.91 -18.06 12.52
N LEU A 91 12.11 -17.29 11.81
CA LEU A 91 10.72 -17.67 11.54
C LEU A 91 10.20 -17.04 10.24
N GLY A 92 9.18 -17.69 9.68
CA GLY A 92 8.44 -17.25 8.51
C GLY A 92 6.93 -17.26 8.78
N ILE A 93 6.24 -16.25 8.28
CA ILE A 93 4.80 -16.06 8.45
C ILE A 93 4.17 -15.69 7.10
N SER A 94 3.16 -16.45 6.70
CA SER A 94 2.27 -16.15 5.59
C SER A 94 0.99 -15.49 6.09
N CYS A 95 0.45 -14.55 5.32
CA CYS A 95 -0.78 -13.85 5.64
C CYS A 95 -1.63 -13.66 4.38
N ILE A 96 -2.89 -14.09 4.41
CA ILE A 96 -3.88 -13.74 3.38
C ILE A 96 -4.32 -12.30 3.63
N VAL A 97 -4.27 -11.46 2.60
CA VAL A 97 -4.76 -10.07 2.66
C VAL A 97 -5.75 -9.85 1.54
N ARG A 98 -6.90 -9.25 1.89
CA ARG A 98 -7.92 -8.80 0.94
C ARG A 98 -7.90 -7.28 0.84
N VAL A 99 -7.94 -6.77 -0.38
CA VAL A 99 -8.25 -5.35 -0.66
C VAL A 99 -9.61 -5.30 -1.35
N THR A 100 -10.52 -4.51 -0.78
CA THR A 100 -11.90 -4.37 -1.27
C THR A 100 -12.13 -2.92 -1.69
N LEU A 101 -12.85 -2.67 -2.78
CA LEU A 101 -13.29 -1.34 -3.21
C LEU A 101 -14.71 -1.04 -2.73
N LYS A 102 -15.13 0.23 -2.81
CA LYS A 102 -16.45 0.68 -2.33
C LYS A 102 -17.64 -0.01 -2.99
N ASP A 103 -17.46 -0.57 -4.18
CA ASP A 103 -18.47 -1.31 -4.94
C ASP A 103 -18.53 -2.80 -4.59
N GLY A 104 -17.65 -3.27 -3.70
CA GLY A 104 -17.57 -4.67 -3.27
C GLY A 104 -16.63 -5.53 -4.11
N THR A 105 -16.05 -5.02 -5.19
CA THR A 105 -14.98 -5.73 -5.91
C THR A 105 -13.76 -5.89 -5.02
N PHE A 106 -13.07 -7.02 -5.12
CA PHE A 106 -11.91 -7.29 -4.28
C PHE A 106 -10.86 -8.16 -4.97
N HIS A 107 -9.64 -8.04 -4.46
CA HIS A 107 -8.54 -8.94 -4.77
C HIS A 107 -7.90 -9.45 -3.48
N GLU A 108 -7.49 -10.72 -3.51
CA GLU A 108 -6.78 -11.37 -2.43
C GLU A 108 -5.42 -11.86 -2.92
N ASP A 109 -4.42 -11.74 -2.06
CA ASP A 109 -3.10 -12.32 -2.29
C ASP A 109 -2.46 -12.67 -0.94
N ILE A 110 -1.42 -13.49 -0.99
CA ILE A 110 -0.65 -13.92 0.18
C ILE A 110 0.56 -13.01 0.31
N GLY A 111 0.74 -12.40 1.48
CA GLY A 111 1.96 -11.73 1.86
C GLY A 111 2.85 -12.63 2.71
N TYR A 112 4.16 -12.40 2.64
CA TYR A 112 5.14 -13.17 3.42
C TYR A 112 6.07 -12.26 4.20
N GLY A 113 6.34 -12.62 5.45
CA GLY A 113 7.29 -11.94 6.30
C GLY A 113 8.19 -12.93 7.01
N SER A 114 9.48 -12.65 7.01
CA SER A 114 10.46 -13.52 7.67
C SER A 114 11.54 -12.73 8.39
N ILE A 115 12.20 -13.43 9.29
CA ILE A 115 13.35 -12.93 10.01
C ILE A 115 14.27 -14.11 10.31
N GLU A 116 15.55 -13.87 10.19
CA GLU A 116 16.59 -14.83 10.57
C GLU A 116 17.37 -14.27 11.76
N ASN A 117 17.79 -15.16 12.66
CA ASN A 117 18.70 -14.85 13.76
C ASN A 117 18.22 -13.73 14.71
N ALA A 118 16.91 -13.62 14.94
CA ALA A 118 16.32 -12.63 15.84
C ALA A 118 16.75 -12.88 17.29
N ARG A 119 16.92 -11.81 18.08
CA ARG A 119 17.39 -11.89 19.47
C ARG A 119 16.31 -12.31 20.47
N SER A 120 15.03 -12.20 20.10
CA SER A 120 13.90 -12.56 20.96
C SER A 120 12.69 -12.97 20.13
N LYS A 121 11.80 -13.78 20.72
CA LYS A 121 10.56 -14.23 20.06
C LYS A 121 9.68 -13.04 19.72
N GLY A 122 9.53 -12.08 20.63
CA GLY A 122 8.71 -10.89 20.43
C GLY A 122 9.14 -10.07 19.20
N MET A 123 10.44 -9.76 19.08
CA MET A 123 10.99 -9.06 17.92
C MET A 123 10.77 -9.85 16.62
N ALA A 124 10.95 -11.17 16.68
CA ALA A 124 10.81 -12.03 15.51
C ALA A 124 9.38 -12.01 14.98
N PHE A 125 8.40 -12.24 15.85
CA PHE A 125 6.98 -12.22 15.52
C PHE A 125 6.50 -10.83 15.09
N GLU A 126 6.94 -9.77 15.76
CA GLU A 126 6.55 -8.40 15.42
C GLU A 126 6.99 -8.03 14.00
N LYS A 127 8.28 -8.25 13.66
CA LYS A 127 8.79 -7.94 12.32
C LYS A 127 8.09 -8.78 11.26
N ALA A 128 8.06 -10.10 11.43
CA ALA A 128 7.51 -10.99 10.41
C ALA A 128 6.01 -10.74 10.16
N LYS A 129 5.20 -10.50 11.21
CA LYS A 129 3.78 -10.17 11.03
C LYS A 129 3.58 -8.84 10.30
N LYS A 130 4.32 -7.79 10.70
CA LYS A 130 4.24 -6.47 10.04
C LYS A 130 4.63 -6.55 8.57
N GLU A 131 5.68 -7.33 8.26
CA GLU A 131 6.15 -7.54 6.91
C GLU A 131 5.17 -8.36 6.08
N ALA A 132 4.65 -9.48 6.61
CA ALA A 132 3.67 -10.31 5.92
C ALA A 132 2.41 -9.53 5.54
N VAL A 133 1.85 -8.74 6.46
CA VAL A 133 0.67 -7.91 6.18
C VAL A 133 1.00 -6.82 5.16
N SER A 134 2.11 -6.11 5.32
CA SER A 134 2.50 -5.05 4.40
C SER A 134 2.77 -5.58 2.98
N ASP A 135 3.38 -6.76 2.88
CA ASP A 135 3.60 -7.42 1.60
C ASP A 135 2.27 -7.86 0.96
N GLY A 136 1.37 -8.47 1.74
CA GLY A 136 0.05 -8.87 1.28
C GLY A 136 -0.78 -7.70 0.76
N ILE A 137 -0.76 -6.55 1.44
CA ILE A 137 -1.45 -5.32 0.97
C ILE A 137 -0.91 -4.89 -0.40
N LYS A 138 0.42 -4.79 -0.57
CA LYS A 138 1.01 -4.40 -1.86
C LYS A 138 0.67 -5.40 -2.97
N ARG A 139 0.67 -6.69 -2.64
CA ARG A 139 0.40 -7.78 -3.58
C ARG A 139 -1.07 -7.85 -4.00
N ALA A 140 -2.00 -7.59 -3.09
CA ALA A 140 -3.41 -7.44 -3.43
C ALA A 140 -3.67 -6.16 -4.24
N LEU A 141 -3.05 -5.02 -3.85
CA LEU A 141 -3.19 -3.74 -4.56
C LEU A 141 -2.73 -3.82 -6.02
N ARG A 142 -1.57 -4.42 -6.31
CA ARG A 142 -1.07 -4.51 -7.70
C ARG A 142 -2.06 -5.17 -8.66
N LEU A 143 -2.96 -6.04 -8.19
CA LEU A 143 -3.91 -6.74 -9.06
C LEU A 143 -4.92 -5.78 -9.71
N PHE A 144 -5.12 -4.59 -9.14
CA PHE A 144 -5.95 -3.54 -9.74
C PHE A 144 -5.29 -2.80 -10.91
N GLY A 145 -3.95 -2.72 -10.99
CA GLY A 145 -3.32 -1.98 -12.09
C GLY A 145 -1.84 -1.62 -11.96
N ASN A 146 -1.32 -1.02 -13.03
CA ASN A 146 0.08 -0.63 -13.15
C ASN A 146 0.49 0.43 -12.13
N SER A 147 -0.37 1.43 -11.91
CA SER A 147 -0.06 2.55 -11.01
C SER A 147 -0.02 2.16 -9.54
N VAL A 148 -0.55 0.99 -9.18
CA VAL A 148 -0.49 0.41 -7.82
C VAL A 148 0.51 -0.75 -7.72
N GLY A 149 1.44 -0.84 -8.67
CA GLY A 149 2.63 -1.68 -8.57
C GLY A 149 2.72 -2.84 -9.57
N ASN A 150 1.71 -3.08 -10.41
CA ASN A 150 1.77 -4.18 -11.38
C ASN A 150 2.92 -4.01 -12.40
N CYS A 151 3.24 -2.77 -12.77
CA CYS A 151 4.29 -2.50 -13.75
C CYS A 151 5.68 -2.95 -13.28
N LEU A 152 5.89 -3.16 -11.98
CA LEU A 152 7.17 -3.63 -11.44
C LEU A 152 7.55 -5.06 -11.85
N TYR A 153 6.59 -5.83 -12.35
CA TYR A 153 6.81 -7.18 -12.86
C TYR A 153 7.23 -7.20 -14.35
N ASP A 154 7.09 -6.07 -15.06
CA ASP A 154 7.57 -5.91 -16.44
C ASP A 154 9.09 -5.61 -16.41
N LYS A 155 9.91 -6.62 -16.72
CA LYS A 155 11.37 -6.48 -16.78
C LYS A 155 11.82 -5.42 -17.79
N GLY A 156 11.11 -5.27 -18.91
CA GLY A 156 11.40 -4.27 -19.93
C GLY A 156 11.11 -2.85 -19.43
N PHE A 157 10.03 -2.67 -18.68
CA PHE A 157 9.74 -1.43 -17.98
C PHE A 157 10.83 -1.08 -16.96
N ILE A 158 11.18 -2.03 -16.09
CA ILE A 158 12.21 -1.83 -15.06
C ILE A 158 13.55 -1.46 -15.69
N ALA A 159 13.94 -2.09 -16.81
CA ALA A 159 15.17 -1.75 -17.52
C ALA A 159 15.16 -0.31 -18.09
N LYS A 160 13.99 0.18 -18.52
CA LYS A 160 13.83 1.55 -19.03
C LYS A 160 13.81 2.59 -17.91
N ILE A 161 13.04 2.34 -16.85
CA ILE A 161 12.87 3.32 -15.76
C ILE A 161 14.17 3.57 -14.99
N LYS A 162 15.02 2.54 -14.83
CA LYS A 162 16.35 2.68 -14.20
C LYS A 162 17.30 3.62 -14.95
N LYS A 163 17.06 3.86 -16.24
CA LYS A 163 17.86 4.78 -17.06
C LYS A 163 17.36 6.22 -16.99
N MET A 164 16.16 6.44 -16.45
CA MET A 164 15.62 7.78 -16.32
C MET A 164 16.23 8.49 -15.11
N PRO A 165 16.48 9.81 -15.21
CA PRO A 165 16.86 10.60 -14.03
C PRO A 165 15.77 10.42 -12.98
N ASN A 166 16.15 10.07 -11.76
CA ASN A 166 15.23 10.14 -10.64
C ASN A 166 15.17 11.62 -10.22
N PRO A 167 14.07 12.35 -10.47
CA PRO A 167 13.90 13.64 -9.83
C PRO A 167 13.67 13.32 -8.36
N GLN A 168 14.76 13.14 -7.62
CA GLN A 168 14.73 13.09 -6.17
C GLN A 168 14.07 14.40 -5.76
N VAL A 169 12.76 14.36 -5.49
CA VAL A 169 12.09 15.44 -4.80
C VAL A 169 12.70 15.39 -3.42
N ARG A 170 13.80 16.13 -3.25
CA ARG A 170 14.23 16.63 -1.96
C ARG A 170 12.95 17.21 -1.38
N ILE A 171 12.42 16.60 -0.32
CA ILE A 171 11.30 17.17 0.42
C ILE A 171 11.81 18.50 0.96
N THR A 172 11.70 19.52 0.12
CA THR A 172 11.80 20.90 0.48
C THR A 172 10.37 21.21 0.85
N LEU A 173 10.12 21.55 2.11
CA LEU A 173 8.79 21.73 2.71
C LEU A 173 7.93 22.82 2.02
N ASN A 174 8.36 23.37 0.88
CA ASN A 174 7.78 24.52 0.20
C ASN A 174 7.64 24.23 -1.32
N GLY A 175 6.51 23.63 -1.73
CA GLY A 175 6.13 23.44 -3.15
C GLY A 175 4.97 22.44 -3.29
N PRO A 176 4.03 22.61 -4.25
CA PRO A 176 2.60 22.72 -3.99
C PRO A 176 1.92 21.38 -3.62
N PHE A 177 2.11 20.98 -2.37
CA PHE A 177 1.06 20.39 -1.54
C PHE A 177 0.13 21.52 -1.10
N THR A 178 -1.12 21.61 -1.57
CA THR A 178 -2.18 22.29 -0.79
C THR A 178 -3.55 22.04 -1.42
N LEU A 179 -4.61 21.79 -0.63
CA LEU A 179 -5.25 22.87 0.14
C LEU A 179 -5.88 22.47 1.50
N LYS A 180 -5.75 21.23 2.00
CA LYS A 180 -6.42 20.81 3.26
C LYS A 180 -5.54 20.51 4.47
N LYS A 181 -4.21 20.50 4.35
CA LYS A 181 -3.32 20.08 5.45
C LYS A 181 -3.05 21.11 6.56
N LEU A 182 -3.49 22.37 6.42
CA LEU A 182 -3.19 23.42 7.41
C LEU A 182 -4.38 24.00 8.16
N SER A 183 -5.62 23.89 7.68
CA SER A 183 -6.75 24.51 8.37
C SER A 183 -7.16 23.82 9.68
N ARG A 184 -6.72 22.58 9.94
CA ARG A 184 -7.12 21.82 11.14
C ARG A 184 -6.05 21.64 12.21
N ALA A 185 -4.77 21.82 11.90
CA ALA A 185 -3.77 22.02 12.97
C ALA A 185 -4.04 23.34 13.72
N LEU A 186 -4.67 24.31 13.06
CA LEU A 186 -5.27 25.52 13.64
C LEU A 186 -6.41 25.25 14.65
N GLU A 187 -6.98 24.03 14.73
CA GLU A 187 -7.94 23.64 15.78
C GLU A 187 -7.25 23.12 17.05
N LEU A 188 -5.95 22.77 17.00
CA LEU A 188 -5.21 22.25 18.17
C LEU A 188 -4.51 23.33 19.01
N THR A 189 -4.59 24.61 18.63
CA THR A 189 -3.96 25.73 19.38
C THR A 189 -4.96 26.77 19.87
N LYS A 190 -6.24 26.64 19.55
CA LYS A 190 -7.31 27.34 20.27
C LYS A 190 -7.76 26.44 21.42
N THR A 191 -7.74 26.98 22.65
CA THR A 191 -8.30 26.42 23.90
C THR A 191 -7.50 25.34 24.66
N SER A 192 -6.21 25.58 24.92
CA SER A 192 -5.55 25.12 26.14
C SER A 192 -4.63 26.22 26.68
N THR A 193 -5.24 27.34 27.08
CA THR A 193 -4.90 28.16 28.25
C THR A 193 -6.08 29.09 28.52
#